data_AF-A0A9W6MMP4-F1
#
_entry.id   AF-A0A9W6MMP4-F1
#
_cell.length_a   1.000
_cell.length_b   1.000
_cell.length_c   1.000
_cell.angle_alpha   90.00
_cell.angle_beta   90.00
_cell.angle_gamma   90.00
#
_symmetry.space_group_name_H-M   'P 1'
#
loop_
_entity.id
_entity.type
_entity.pdbx_description
1 polymer ?
#
loop_
_entity_poly.entity_id
_entity_poly.type
_entity_poly.pdbx_seq_one_letter_code
_entity_poly.pdbx_strand_id
1 'polypeptide(L)'
;MFDSGRSIEALQRVLQEKCRRNYPGEVKVATVYYKPARNRTGGKPDFFVEETDDWLVFPHEICGLTDDEIRTKGAAGAAVLD
;
A
#
# COMPACT_ATOMS: atom_id res chain seq x y z
N MET A 1 -0.85 1.91 -1.12
CA MET A 1 0.59 1.70 -0.88
C MET A 1 0.97 0.33 -1.39
N PHE A 2 2.09 0.22 -2.09
CA PHE A 2 2.77 -1.04 -2.38
C PHE A 2 4.01 -1.12 -1.48
N ASP A 3 3.89 -1.88 -0.39
CA ASP A 3 4.96 -2.10 0.58
C ASP A 3 5.67 -3.43 0.28
N SER A 4 5.38 -4.50 1.04
CA SER A 4 5.97 -5.82 0.79
C SER A 4 5.57 -6.52 -0.51
N GLY A 5 4.54 -6.02 -1.21
CA GLY A 5 4.00 -6.62 -2.44
C GLY A 5 3.18 -7.92 -2.27
N ARG A 6 3.22 -8.55 -1.08
CA ARG A 6 2.60 -9.87 -0.83
C ARG A 6 1.09 -9.90 -1.03
N SER A 7 0.37 -8.86 -0.60
CA SER A 7 -1.09 -8.80 -0.72
C SER A 7 -1.52 -8.73 -2.19
N ILE A 8 -0.79 -7.99 -3.03
CA ILE A 8 -1.07 -7.89 -4.46
C ILE A 8 -0.76 -9.23 -5.15
N GLU A 9 0.36 -9.86 -4.83
CA GLU A 9 0.70 -11.19 -5.37
C GLU A 9 -0.36 -12.23 -5.01
N ALA A 10 -0.78 -12.29 -3.74
CA ALA A 10 -1.82 -13.21 -3.28
C ALA A 10 -3.16 -12.96 -4.00
N LEU A 11 -3.54 -11.68 -4.15
CA LEU A 11 -4.75 -11.31 -4.87
C LEU A 11 -4.70 -11.74 -6.33
N GLN A 12 -3.59 -11.49 -7.03
CA GLN A 12 -3.41 -11.91 -8.42
C GLN A 12 -3.53 -13.44 -8.56
N ARG A 13 -2.91 -14.21 -7.66
CA ARG A 13 -3.02 -15.68 -7.64
C ARG A 13 -4.48 -16.13 -7.48
N VAL A 14 -5.21 -15.55 -6.52
CA VAL A 14 -6.63 -15.87 -6.31
C VAL A 14 -7.48 -15.53 -7.53
N LEU A 15 -7.23 -14.38 -8.17
CA LEU A 15 -7.94 -13.99 -9.39
C LEU A 15 -7.64 -14.93 -10.57
N GLN A 16 -6.39 -15.32 -10.77
CA GLN A 16 -6.02 -16.30 -11.80
C GLN A 16 -6.75 -17.63 -11.59
N GLU A 17 -6.76 -18.12 -10.35
CA GLU A 17 -7.42 -19.38 -9.99
C GLU A 17 -8.95 -19.32 -10.19
N LYS A 18 -9.59 -18.23 -9.76
CA LYS A 18 -11.04 -18.08 -9.77
C LYS A 18 -11.60 -17.66 -11.13
N CYS A 19 -10.94 -16.75 -11.84
CA CYS A 19 -11.39 -16.28 -13.16
C CYS A 19 -11.08 -17.27 -14.28
N ARG A 20 -10.03 -18.08 -14.15
CA ARG A 20 -9.63 -19.10 -15.14
C ARG A 20 -9.55 -18.50 -16.56
N ARG A 21 -10.38 -18.99 -17.48
CA ARG A 21 -10.45 -18.50 -18.88
C ARG A 21 -10.89 -17.04 -19.01
N ASN A 22 -11.49 -16.48 -17.96
CA ASN A 22 -11.91 -15.08 -17.93
C ASN A 22 -10.86 -14.17 -17.28
N TYR A 23 -9.71 -14.70 -16.86
CA TYR A 23 -8.62 -13.86 -16.39
C TYR A 23 -8.09 -13.03 -17.58
N PRO A 24 -7.95 -11.70 -17.44
CA PRO A 24 -7.50 -10.85 -18.54
C PRO A 24 -6.05 -11.19 -18.94
N GLY A 25 -5.73 -11.01 -20.22
CA GLY A 25 -4.36 -11.22 -20.72
C GLY A 25 -3.33 -10.24 -20.17
N GLU A 26 -3.77 -9.09 -19.66
CA GLU A 26 -2.92 -8.05 -19.07
C GLU A 26 -3.56 -7.55 -17.76
N VAL A 27 -2.77 -7.48 -16.69
CA VAL A 27 -3.17 -6.91 -15.40
C VAL A 27 -2.10 -5.90 -14.99
N LYS A 28 -2.52 -4.69 -14.66
CA LYS A 28 -1.66 -3.63 -14.14
C LYS A 28 -2.03 -3.23 -12.72
N VAL A 29 -1.05 -2.83 -11.95
CA VAL A 29 -1.18 -2.39 -10.56
C VAL A 29 -0.80 -0.92 -10.46
N ALA A 30 -1.73 -0.10 -9.97
CA ALA A 30 -1.50 1.29 -9.66
C ALA A 30 -1.55 1.52 -8.14
N THR A 31 -0.66 2.36 -7.62
CA THR A 31 -0.66 2.75 -6.20
C THR A 31 -0.22 4.20 -6.04
N VAL A 32 -0.46 4.82 -4.88
CA VAL A 32 0.07 6.17 -4.63
C VAL A 32 1.56 6.10 -4.27
N TYR A 33 1.90 5.26 -3.29
CA TYR A 33 3.26 5.13 -2.75
C TYR A 33 3.83 3.74 -2.96
N TYR A 34 5.10 3.66 -3.36
CA TYR A 34 5.87 2.42 -3.54
C TYR A 34 7.13 2.41 -2.66
N LYS A 35 7.36 1.30 -1.94
CA LYS A 35 8.54 1.10 -1.07
C LYS A 35 9.44 -0.02 -1.62
N PRO A 36 10.40 0.25 -2.51
CA PRO A 36 11.18 -0.77 -3.20
C PRO A 36 12.05 -1.59 -2.25
N ALA A 37 12.68 -0.95 -1.27
CA ALA A 37 13.53 -1.62 -0.28
C ALA A 37 12.76 -2.62 0.59
N ARG A 38 11.43 -2.47 0.67
CA ARG A 38 10.56 -3.35 1.45
C ARG A 38 9.90 -4.42 0.60
N ASN A 39 10.06 -4.39 -0.72
CA ASN A 39 9.45 -5.38 -1.61
C ASN A 39 9.99 -6.78 -1.33
N ARG A 40 9.09 -7.76 -1.15
CA ARG A 40 9.41 -9.16 -0.88
C ARG A 40 8.87 -10.11 -1.94
N THR A 41 8.42 -9.57 -3.06
CA THR A 41 7.94 -10.34 -4.21
C THR A 41 8.75 -9.99 -5.46
N GLY A 42 8.58 -10.76 -6.52
CA GLY A 42 9.19 -10.45 -7.83
C GLY A 42 8.46 -9.34 -8.60
N GLY A 43 7.32 -8.84 -8.10
CA GLY A 43 6.49 -7.86 -8.79
C GLY A 43 6.69 -6.44 -8.24
N LYS A 44 6.47 -5.43 -9.08
CA LYS A 44 6.40 -4.00 -8.72
C LYS A 44 5.12 -3.38 -9.29
N PRO A 45 4.62 -2.25 -8.77
CA PRO A 45 3.50 -1.57 -9.39
C PRO A 45 3.89 -1.03 -10.78
N ASP A 46 2.96 -1.06 -11.73
CA ASP A 46 3.11 -0.48 -13.07
C ASP A 46 3.05 1.05 -13.02
N PHE A 47 2.26 1.59 -12.10
CA PHE A 47 2.08 3.03 -11.91
C PHE A 47 2.16 3.38 -10.43
N PHE A 48 2.94 4.41 -10.12
CA PHE A 48 2.99 5.01 -8.80
C PHE A 48 3.19 6.52 -8.88
N VAL A 49 2.72 7.25 -7.87
CA VAL A 49 2.92 8.70 -7.77
C VAL A 49 4.32 8.97 -7.21
N GLU A 50 4.68 8.26 -6.14
CA GLU A 50 5.93 8.49 -5.43
C GLU A 50 6.55 7.18 -4.93
N GLU A 51 7.88 7.12 -5.03
CA GLU A 51 8.71 6.10 -4.40
C GLU A 51 9.30 6.68 -3.11
N THR A 52 9.09 6.03 -1.97
CA THR A 52 9.55 6.55 -0.67
C THR A 52 9.76 5.43 0.34
N ASP A 53 10.71 5.60 1.26
CA ASP A 53 10.88 4.74 2.43
C ASP A 53 10.25 5.33 3.70
N ASP A 54 9.67 6.53 3.62
CA ASP A 54 9.15 7.28 4.75
C ASP A 54 8.00 6.58 5.45
N TRP A 55 7.87 6.81 6.76
CA TRP A 55 6.70 6.35 7.49
C TRP A 55 5.48 7.18 7.08
N LEU A 56 4.44 6.51 6.56
CA LEU A 56 3.23 7.15 6.08
C LEU A 56 2.08 6.90 7.06
N VAL A 57 1.35 7.96 7.38
CA VAL A 57 0.08 7.89 8.11
C VAL A 57 -1.01 8.40 7.18
N PHE A 58 -1.97 7.56 6.83
CA PHE A 58 -3.03 7.94 5.91
C PHE A 58 -4.17 8.69 6.63
N PRO A 59 -4.91 9.57 5.93
CA PRO A 59 -6.02 10.33 6.56
C PRO A 59 -7.05 9.44 7.25
N HIS A 60 -7.36 8.27 6.68
CA HIS A 60 -8.32 7.33 7.27
C HIS A 60 -7.78 6.59 8.51
N GLU A 61 -6.48 6.64 8.77
CA GLU A 61 -5.87 6.06 9.98
C GLU A 61 -5.91 7.00 11.19
N ILE A 62 -6.27 8.27 10.97
CA ILE A 62 -6.39 9.31 12.01
C ILE A 62 -7.80 9.89 12.12
N CYS A 63 -8.64 9.72 11.10
CA CYS A 63 -10.01 10.18 11.11
C CYS A 63 -10.80 9.55 12.28
N GLY A 64 -11.33 10.40 13.16
CA GLY A 64 -12.12 9.97 14.33
C GLY A 64 -11.30 9.53 15.55
N LEU A 65 -9.97 9.64 15.48
CA LEU A 65 -9.10 9.45 16.64
C LEU A 65 -9.02 10.74 17.46
N THR A 66 -8.83 10.57 18.77
CA THR A 66 -8.44 11.65 19.68
C THR A 66 -6.98 12.05 19.45
N ASP A 67 -6.59 13.27 19.86
CA ASP A 67 -5.22 13.75 19.76
C ASP A 67 -4.21 12.78 20.40
N ASP A 68 -4.55 12.20 21.55
CA ASP A 68 -3.69 11.24 22.24
C ASP A 68 -3.51 9.95 21.44
N GLU A 69 -4.57 9.45 20.80
CA GLU A 69 -4.49 8.30 19.90
C GLU A 69 -3.67 8.63 18.64
N ILE A 70 -3.78 9.84 18.10
CA ILE A 70 -2.99 10.29 16.94
C ILE A 70 -1.49 10.32 17.28
N ARG A 71 -1.11 10.80 18.48
CA ARG A 71 0.31 10.78 18.94
C ARG A 71 0.91 9.38 19.00
N THR A 72 0.10 8.33 19.16
CA THR A 72 0.59 6.93 19.13
C THR A 72 1.04 6.46 17.74
N LYS A 73 0.70 7.18 16.67
CA LYS A 73 1.10 6.87 15.28
C LYS A 73 2.55 7.28 14.95
N GLY A 74 3.32 7.73 15.94
CA GLY A 74 4.71 8.15 15.79
C GLY A 74 4.87 9.59 15.30
N ALA A 75 6.08 9.96 14.90
CA ALA A 75 6.41 11.34 14.51
C ALA A 75 5.51 11.88 13.38
N ALA A 76 5.19 11.04 12.38
CA ALA A 76 4.32 11.43 11.28
C ALA A 76 2.87 11.69 11.73
N GLY A 77 2.38 10.99 12.75
CA GLY A 77 1.06 11.26 13.32
C GLY A 77 1.05 12.51 14.18
N ALA A 78 2.07 12.67 15.04
CA ALA A 78 2.23 13.87 15.88
C ALA A 78 2.29 15.15 15.04
N ALA A 79 3.00 15.13 13.90
CA ALA A 79 3.11 16.25 12.98
C ALA A 79 1.77 16.70 12.34
N VAL A 80 0.69 15.92 12.46
CA VAL A 80 -0.64 16.32 11.97
C VAL A 80 -1.37 17.22 12.97
N LEU A 81 -0.92 17.27 14.23
CA LEU A 81 -1.55 18.05 15.31
C LEU A 81 -0.93 19.44 15.50
N ASP A 82 0.20 19.71 14.85
CA ASP A 82 0.92 20.99 14.88
C ASP A 82 0.46 21.93 13.74
#